data_AF-A0A6P2BNC4-F1
#
_entry.id   AF-A0A6P2BNC4-F1
#
_cell.length_a   1.000
_cell.length_b   1.000
_cell.length_c   1.000
_cell.angle_alpha   90.00
_cell.angle_beta   90.00
_cell.angle_gamma   90.00
#
_symmetry.space_group_name_H-M   'P 1'
#
loop_
_entity.id
_entity.type
_entity.pdbx_description
1 polymer ?
#
loop_
_entity_poly.entity_id
_entity_poly.type
_entity_poly.pdbx_seq_one_letter_code
_entity_poly.pdbx_strand_id
1 'polypeptide(L)'
;MTTLLHRDPGPDKRLHMTESTSAERSDRDIKPGPPAIKSSTRLTWIPVVAALLTFLIGVSDVLAVFKPDWHERLHKFSEVVPGSLTNAARASDVIIGLLLLMLARGLRRRKRSAWQAVIALLAFNIVVHFLHFPHLLSISAFVGIVLLGVLLWRHGDFYAVGDPRSRRTVLQVFVVLVVMDFAIGLGYLAVGPLAGTYTFTERFQDVLYELFGVYGRVQWAVDGRADLYHILTSALGAFTLVATIYLFLRSAKPRARLAAADAVRIRDLLNRYGDRDSLGYFALRDDKSVIWSASGKAGICYRVVAGVMLASGDPLGDSEAWPGAISAFLTEAERHAWRPAVMGCSELGAEVWCREGGLTALELGDEAIVNVGEFSLAGRQMRNVRQMVNRVAKNGYAAEVRRVGDIPRPELDGIIREADLWRGTQVERGFSMALGRLGAPGDEACVLVTAKENGVLRAILHFVPWGNDGLSLDLMRRDKTAQAGLNDFLIVEAIKAAPALGIKRVSLNFAMFRAALERGERIGAGPVLKAWRGLLVFLSRWFQIESLYKFNAKFSPVWEPRFFVFPGGRDAPRIAFAALEAEAFLVWPRLGIRRHARRAARALGIGKLRRRVHQRREP
;
A
#
# COMPACT_ATOMS: atom_id res chain seq x y z
N MET A 1 -99.30 25.63 12.88
CA MET A 1 -98.65 24.96 14.02
C MET A 1 -97.48 24.13 13.48
N THR A 2 -96.39 24.80 13.09
CA THR A 2 -95.15 25.06 13.86
C THR A 2 -94.21 23.85 13.81
N THR A 3 -93.38 23.69 12.76
CA THR A 3 -91.92 23.99 12.66
C THR A 3 -91.04 23.09 13.55
N LEU A 4 -89.92 22.44 13.16
CA LEU A 4 -88.87 22.62 12.13
C LEU A 4 -88.24 21.23 11.80
N LEU A 5 -88.14 20.84 10.52
CA LEU A 5 -86.91 20.79 9.67
C LEU A 5 -85.80 19.81 10.14
N HIS A 6 -85.16 18.96 9.32
CA HIS A 6 -85.30 18.58 7.92
C HIS A 6 -84.36 17.36 7.68
N ARG A 7 -84.86 16.35 6.92
CA ARG A 7 -84.18 15.43 5.98
C ARG A 7 -83.00 14.51 6.37
N ASP A 8 -83.36 13.21 6.49
CA ASP A 8 -82.86 11.98 5.84
C ASP A 8 -82.12 12.09 4.47
N PRO A 9 -81.51 11.01 3.88
CA PRO A 9 -81.52 9.58 4.25
C PRO A 9 -80.11 8.91 4.24
N GLY A 10 -79.87 7.78 4.90
CA GLY A 10 -80.16 6.46 4.31
C GLY A 10 -78.90 5.58 4.30
N PRO A 11 -79.05 4.25 4.17
CA PRO A 11 -78.30 3.29 4.96
C PRO A 11 -77.19 2.60 4.17
N ASP A 12 -76.06 2.29 4.81
CA ASP A 12 -75.42 0.99 4.56
C ASP A 12 -74.44 0.60 5.67
N LYS A 13 -74.93 -0.29 6.53
CA LYS A 13 -74.11 -1.15 7.37
C LYS A 13 -73.62 -2.31 6.50
N ARG A 14 -72.36 -2.27 6.07
CA ARG A 14 -71.44 -3.43 6.04
C ARG A 14 -70.08 -3.02 5.45
N LEU A 15 -69.02 -3.55 6.07
CA LEU A 15 -67.61 -3.54 5.67
C LEU A 15 -66.77 -2.34 6.11
N HIS A 16 -66.48 -2.26 7.41
CA HIS A 16 -65.20 -1.73 7.90
C HIS A 16 -64.78 -2.53 9.14
N MET A 17 -64.02 -3.61 8.91
CA MET A 17 -63.26 -4.27 9.97
C MET A 17 -62.09 -5.05 9.38
N THR A 18 -61.11 -4.34 8.82
CA THR A 18 -59.74 -4.84 8.59
C THR A 18 -58.88 -3.71 8.04
N GLU A 19 -58.42 -2.79 8.88
CA GLU A 19 -57.35 -1.86 8.54
C GLU A 19 -56.75 -1.23 9.80
N SER A 20 -56.15 -2.04 10.67
CA SER A 20 -55.30 -1.51 11.75
C SER A 20 -54.20 -2.47 12.23
N THR A 21 -53.81 -3.46 11.43
CA THR A 21 -52.85 -4.52 11.86
C THR A 21 -51.74 -4.83 10.85
N SER A 22 -51.52 -3.95 9.87
CA SER A 22 -50.45 -4.07 8.87
C SER A 22 -49.34 -3.01 9.00
N ALA A 23 -49.53 -1.95 9.80
CA ALA A 23 -48.52 -0.89 9.98
C ALA A 23 -47.51 -1.14 11.11
N GLU A 24 -47.79 -2.06 12.06
CA GLU A 24 -46.90 -2.33 13.21
C GLU A 24 -45.94 -3.53 13.02
N ARG A 25 -46.00 -4.22 11.87
CA ARG A 25 -45.23 -5.46 11.65
C ARG A 25 -44.02 -5.31 10.72
N SER A 26 -43.77 -4.10 10.19
CA SER A 26 -42.63 -3.80 9.31
C SER A 26 -41.38 -3.30 10.06
N ASP A 27 -41.49 -3.03 11.37
CA ASP A 27 -40.47 -2.29 12.13
C ASP A 27 -39.61 -3.16 13.07
N ARG A 28 -39.68 -4.49 12.92
CA ARG A 28 -38.97 -5.46 13.80
C ARG A 28 -37.77 -6.18 13.18
N ASP A 29 -37.37 -5.85 11.94
CA ASP A 29 -36.23 -6.49 11.26
C ASP A 29 -35.10 -5.52 10.87
N ILE A 30 -35.00 -4.37 11.55
CA ILE A 30 -33.79 -3.56 11.52
C ILE A 30 -32.75 -4.26 12.40
N LYS A 31 -31.87 -5.05 11.76
CA LYS A 31 -30.64 -5.50 12.39
C LYS A 31 -29.96 -4.28 13.02
N PRO A 32 -29.59 -4.31 14.31
CA PRO A 32 -28.89 -3.20 14.92
C PRO A 32 -27.65 -2.90 14.08
N GLY A 33 -27.52 -1.64 13.66
CA GLY A 33 -26.32 -1.16 12.99
C GLY A 33 -25.08 -1.55 13.81
N PRO A 34 -23.91 -1.75 13.18
CA PRO A 34 -22.71 -2.10 13.91
C PRO A 34 -22.52 -1.11 15.06
N PRO A 35 -22.22 -1.60 16.27
CA PRO A 35 -22.15 -0.73 17.45
C PRO A 35 -21.18 0.40 17.18
N ALA A 36 -21.58 1.63 17.54
CA ALA A 36 -20.69 2.78 17.60
C ALA A 36 -19.36 2.32 18.20
N ILE A 37 -18.26 2.57 17.48
CA ILE A 37 -16.92 2.11 17.84
C ILE A 37 -16.65 2.62 19.25
N LYS A 38 -16.82 1.74 20.25
CA LYS A 38 -16.39 2.01 21.61
C LYS A 38 -14.89 2.18 21.51
N SER A 39 -14.44 3.43 21.55
CA SER A 39 -13.06 3.80 21.78
C SER A 39 -12.72 3.36 23.19
N SER A 40 -12.56 2.04 23.40
CA SER A 40 -11.78 1.54 24.52
C SER A 40 -10.50 2.36 24.54
N THR A 41 -10.18 2.97 25.66
CA THR A 41 -9.00 3.78 25.92
C THR A 41 -7.75 2.92 25.71
N ARG A 42 -7.43 2.63 24.44
CA ARG A 42 -6.29 1.83 24.02
C ARG A 42 -5.09 2.75 24.07
N LEU A 43 -4.26 2.55 25.08
CA LEU A 43 -3.03 3.30 25.26
C LEU A 43 -2.11 3.04 24.06
N THR A 44 -1.99 4.04 23.19
CA THR A 44 -1.30 3.89 21.90
C THR A 44 0.20 3.63 22.04
N TRP A 45 0.76 3.88 23.22
CA TRP A 45 2.19 3.78 23.52
C TRP A 45 2.64 2.39 23.98
N ILE A 46 1.75 1.55 24.53
CA ILE A 46 2.11 0.23 25.09
C ILE A 46 2.77 -0.68 24.05
N PRO A 47 2.23 -0.87 22.83
CA PRO A 47 2.89 -1.70 21.82
C PRO A 47 4.24 -1.12 21.34
N VAL A 48 4.44 0.19 21.45
CA VAL A 48 5.69 0.86 21.08
C VAL A 48 6.75 0.60 22.15
N VAL A 49 6.40 0.75 23.43
CA VAL A 49 7.31 0.47 24.54
C VAL A 49 7.61 -1.02 24.64
N ALA A 50 6.61 -1.88 24.53
CA ALA A 50 6.81 -3.33 24.52
C ALA A 50 7.73 -3.77 23.36
N ALA A 51 7.56 -3.18 22.17
CA ALA A 51 8.47 -3.40 21.06
C ALA A 51 9.90 -2.91 21.33
N LEU A 52 10.06 -1.74 21.97
CA LEU A 52 11.37 -1.21 22.34
C LEU A 52 12.06 -2.12 23.36
N LEU A 53 11.34 -2.55 24.41
CA LEU A 53 11.88 -3.47 25.42
C LEU A 53 12.25 -4.82 24.80
N THR A 54 11.39 -5.39 23.96
CA THR A 54 11.68 -6.63 23.22
C THR A 54 12.93 -6.48 22.34
N PHE A 55 13.09 -5.32 21.70
CA PHE A 55 14.27 -5.02 20.91
C PHE A 55 15.53 -4.94 21.78
N LEU A 56 15.47 -4.24 22.91
CA LEU A 56 16.61 -4.10 23.83
C LEU A 56 17.03 -5.45 24.45
N ILE A 57 16.07 -6.30 24.82
CA ILE A 57 16.34 -7.67 25.27
C ILE A 57 17.04 -8.44 24.15
N GLY A 58 16.51 -8.41 22.92
CA GLY A 58 17.14 -9.10 21.79
C GLY A 58 18.55 -8.59 21.44
N VAL A 59 18.82 -7.28 21.57
CA VAL A 59 20.17 -6.73 21.46
C VAL A 59 21.08 -7.27 22.56
N SER A 60 20.58 -7.30 23.81
CA SER A 60 21.34 -7.82 24.96
C SER A 60 21.72 -9.28 24.76
N ASP A 61 20.79 -10.12 24.33
CA ASP A 61 21.01 -11.56 24.08
C ASP A 61 22.08 -11.78 22.99
N VAL A 62 22.06 -10.97 21.92
CA VAL A 62 23.08 -11.05 20.86
C VAL A 62 24.45 -10.56 21.36
N LEU A 63 24.49 -9.49 22.16
CA LEU A 63 25.74 -8.92 22.68
C LEU A 63 26.40 -9.81 23.74
N ALA A 64 25.62 -10.58 24.50
CA ALA A 64 26.12 -11.50 25.51
C ALA A 64 27.12 -12.52 24.95
N VAL A 65 27.00 -12.88 23.65
CA VAL A 65 27.92 -13.81 22.97
C VAL A 65 29.29 -13.20 22.66
N PHE A 66 29.37 -11.88 22.43
CA PHE A 66 30.62 -11.21 22.08
C PHE A 66 31.48 -10.81 23.28
N LYS A 67 30.90 -10.75 24.49
CA LYS A 67 31.62 -10.38 25.71
C LYS A 67 31.17 -11.26 26.90
N PRO A 68 31.72 -12.49 27.01
CA PRO A 68 31.48 -13.37 28.16
C PRO A 68 31.75 -12.66 29.50
N ASP A 69 32.81 -11.85 29.54
CA ASP A 69 33.29 -11.13 30.72
C ASP A 69 32.34 -10.05 31.29
N TRP A 70 31.31 -9.61 30.54
CA TRP A 70 30.35 -8.62 31.04
C TRP A 70 29.35 -9.21 32.03
N HIS A 71 29.05 -10.52 31.92
CA HIS A 71 28.29 -11.25 32.95
C HIS A 71 29.23 -11.83 34.02
N GLU A 72 30.45 -12.24 33.68
CA GLU A 72 31.41 -12.74 34.68
C GLU A 72 31.93 -11.66 35.63
N ARG A 73 31.98 -10.39 35.21
CA ARG A 73 32.27 -9.26 36.12
C ARG A 73 31.14 -8.98 37.13
N LEU A 74 29.95 -9.54 36.93
CA LEU A 74 28.84 -9.48 37.90
C LEU A 74 28.66 -10.80 38.66
N HIS A 75 29.06 -11.95 38.12
CA HIS A 75 29.06 -13.21 38.84
C HIS A 75 30.32 -14.02 38.56
N LYS A 76 31.23 -14.01 39.53
CA LYS A 76 32.30 -15.01 39.63
C LYS A 76 31.68 -16.37 39.93
N PHE A 77 32.23 -17.39 39.27
CA PHE A 77 32.02 -18.84 39.40
C PHE A 77 30.90 -19.47 38.57
N SER A 78 31.34 -20.25 37.57
CA SER A 78 30.91 -21.63 37.40
C SER A 78 31.94 -22.39 36.55
N GLU A 79 32.94 -22.99 37.20
CA GLU A 79 33.52 -24.23 36.72
C GLU A 79 32.43 -25.32 36.86
N VAL A 80 32.36 -26.25 35.91
CA VAL A 80 31.35 -27.32 35.75
C VAL A 80 30.22 -26.97 34.78
N VAL A 81 30.57 -26.62 33.54
CA VAL A 81 29.69 -26.88 32.37
C VAL A 81 30.56 -27.49 31.26
N PRO A 82 30.21 -28.66 30.70
CA PRO A 82 30.91 -29.23 29.55
C PRO A 82 30.96 -28.23 28.39
N GLY A 83 32.14 -28.05 27.76
CA GLY A 83 32.38 -27.05 26.70
C GLY A 83 31.47 -27.15 25.45
N SER A 84 30.78 -28.28 25.26
CA SER A 84 29.81 -28.49 24.18
C SER A 84 28.42 -27.89 24.49
N LEU A 85 28.00 -27.90 25.76
CA LEU A 85 26.73 -27.30 26.20
C LEU A 85 26.78 -25.78 26.20
N THR A 86 27.93 -25.18 26.50
CA THR A 86 28.12 -23.73 26.43
C THR A 86 28.03 -23.20 24.99
N ASN A 87 28.49 -23.95 23.99
CA ASN A 87 28.40 -23.51 22.59
C ASN A 87 26.97 -23.61 22.02
N ALA A 88 26.22 -24.67 22.34
CA ALA A 88 24.84 -24.83 21.92
C ALA A 88 23.87 -23.86 22.61
N ALA A 89 24.07 -23.59 23.91
CA ALA A 89 23.32 -22.57 24.66
C ALA A 89 23.57 -21.16 24.09
N ARG A 90 24.84 -20.82 23.80
CA ARG A 90 25.21 -19.53 23.18
C ARG A 90 24.61 -19.34 21.78
N ALA A 91 24.60 -20.38 20.95
CA ALA A 91 23.96 -20.32 19.64
C ALA A 91 22.44 -20.09 19.75
N SER A 92 21.79 -20.74 20.73
CA SER A 92 20.37 -20.58 21.03
C SER A 92 20.03 -19.16 21.48
N ASP A 93 20.86 -18.55 22.34
CA ASP A 93 20.67 -17.17 22.80
C ASP A 93 20.77 -16.15 21.65
N VAL A 94 21.72 -16.33 20.71
CA VAL A 94 21.80 -15.47 19.52
C VAL A 94 20.56 -15.60 18.64
N ILE A 95 20.09 -16.83 18.42
CA ILE A 95 18.90 -17.08 17.60
C ILE A 95 17.69 -16.43 18.29
N ILE A 96 17.48 -16.66 19.58
CA ILE A 96 16.39 -16.04 20.35
C ILE A 96 16.48 -14.51 20.28
N GLY A 97 17.67 -13.94 20.49
CA GLY A 97 17.89 -12.50 20.40
C GLY A 97 17.56 -11.93 19.02
N LEU A 98 17.99 -12.58 17.94
CA LEU A 98 17.65 -12.22 16.57
C LEU A 98 16.14 -12.34 16.30
N LEU A 99 15.47 -13.36 16.84
CA LEU A 99 14.02 -13.52 16.72
C LEU A 99 13.27 -12.42 17.46
N LEU A 100 13.68 -12.06 18.69
CA LEU A 100 13.11 -10.96 19.46
C LEU A 100 13.30 -9.61 18.73
N LEU A 101 14.49 -9.36 18.18
CA LEU A 101 14.78 -8.18 17.35
C LEU A 101 13.81 -8.06 16.16
N MET A 102 13.52 -9.17 15.49
CA MET A 102 12.59 -9.20 14.35
C MET A 102 11.14 -9.04 14.79
N LEU A 103 10.76 -9.69 15.89
CA LEU A 103 9.42 -9.69 16.46
C LEU A 103 9.04 -8.35 17.07
N ALA A 104 9.99 -7.57 17.58
CA ALA A 104 9.79 -6.21 18.07
C ALA A 104 9.05 -5.34 17.03
N ARG A 105 9.43 -5.45 15.75
CA ARG A 105 8.73 -4.73 14.66
C ARG A 105 7.28 -5.20 14.48
N GLY A 106 7.00 -6.48 14.71
CA GLY A 106 5.66 -7.07 14.68
C GLY A 106 4.78 -6.60 15.84
N LEU A 107 5.33 -6.57 17.06
CA LEU A 107 4.69 -5.99 18.25
C LEU A 107 4.35 -4.51 18.05
N ARG A 108 5.27 -3.72 17.51
CA ARG A 108 5.03 -2.30 17.19
C ARG A 108 3.87 -2.12 16.19
N ARG A 109 3.62 -3.14 15.36
CA ARG A 109 2.51 -3.19 14.39
C ARG A 109 1.26 -3.88 14.96
N ARG A 110 1.21 -4.14 16.28
CA ARG A 110 0.08 -4.77 16.99
C ARG A 110 -0.29 -6.16 16.47
N LYS A 111 0.65 -6.87 15.83
CA LYS A 111 0.37 -8.19 15.23
C LYS A 111 0.14 -9.23 16.32
N ARG A 112 -1.04 -9.87 16.31
CA ARG A 112 -1.37 -10.93 17.28
C ARG A 112 -0.38 -12.09 17.25
N SER A 113 0.07 -12.47 16.07
CA SER A 113 1.03 -13.57 15.93
C SER A 113 2.44 -13.21 16.41
N ALA A 114 2.84 -11.94 16.30
CA ALA A 114 4.10 -11.47 16.88
C ALA A 114 4.04 -11.49 18.41
N TRP A 115 2.90 -11.07 18.96
CA TRP A 115 2.63 -11.15 20.40
C TRP A 115 2.72 -12.58 20.94
N GLN A 116 2.07 -13.54 20.28
CA GLN A 116 2.16 -14.97 20.65
C GLN A 116 3.60 -15.49 20.62
N ALA A 117 4.36 -15.18 19.57
CA ALA A 117 5.74 -15.64 19.44
C ALA A 117 6.67 -15.01 20.47
N VAL A 118 6.49 -13.72 20.81
CA VAL A 118 7.29 -13.07 21.86
C VAL A 118 6.96 -13.65 23.23
N ILE A 119 5.70 -13.93 23.54
CA ILE A 119 5.33 -14.60 24.79
C ILE A 119 6.01 -15.97 24.89
N ALA A 120 5.94 -16.76 23.82
CA ALA A 120 6.56 -18.08 23.80
C ALA A 120 8.09 -18.00 23.99
N LEU A 121 8.76 -17.08 23.28
CA LEU A 121 10.21 -16.89 23.40
C LEU A 121 10.63 -16.34 24.76
N LEU A 122 9.90 -15.37 25.32
CA LEU A 122 10.19 -14.83 26.65
C LEU A 122 9.98 -15.90 27.72
N ALA A 123 8.88 -16.67 27.65
CA ALA A 123 8.64 -17.77 28.57
C ALA A 123 9.74 -18.83 28.48
N PHE A 124 10.14 -19.21 27.26
CA PHE A 124 11.23 -20.15 27.04
C PHE A 124 12.56 -19.64 27.60
N ASN A 125 12.93 -18.38 27.30
CA ASN A 125 14.16 -17.76 27.80
C ASN A 125 14.18 -17.70 29.35
N ILE A 126 13.05 -17.34 29.97
CA ILE A 126 12.92 -17.34 31.43
C ILE A 126 13.14 -18.75 32.00
N VAL A 127 12.53 -19.79 31.41
CA VAL A 127 12.73 -21.19 31.84
C VAL A 127 14.18 -21.61 31.71
N VAL A 128 14.83 -21.31 30.58
CA VAL A 128 16.25 -21.62 30.37
C VAL A 128 17.14 -20.92 31.40
N HIS A 129 16.87 -19.65 31.71
CA HIS A 129 17.61 -18.88 32.72
C HIS A 129 17.50 -19.52 34.10
N PHE A 130 16.29 -19.91 34.54
CA PHE A 130 16.11 -20.57 35.84
C PHE A 130 16.72 -21.97 35.92
N LEU A 131 16.78 -22.72 34.81
CA LEU A 131 17.42 -24.03 34.76
C LEU A 131 18.95 -23.93 34.90
N HIS A 132 19.57 -22.90 34.30
CA HIS A 132 21.02 -22.71 34.34
C HIS A 132 21.49 -21.94 35.59
N PHE A 133 20.69 -20.99 36.09
CA PHE A 133 21.06 -20.10 37.19
C PHE A 133 19.93 -19.97 38.23
N PRO A 134 19.59 -21.05 38.97
CA PRO A 134 18.40 -21.11 39.83
C PRO A 134 18.39 -20.11 41.01
N HIS A 135 19.55 -19.55 41.38
CA HIS A 135 19.69 -18.67 42.55
C HIS A 135 19.93 -17.18 42.23
N LEU A 136 20.02 -16.80 40.95
CA LEU A 136 20.35 -15.43 40.54
C LEU A 136 19.36 -14.89 39.50
N LEU A 137 18.59 -13.88 39.91
CA LEU A 137 17.68 -13.16 39.04
C LEU A 137 18.47 -12.07 38.30
N SER A 138 18.87 -12.34 37.06
CA SER A 138 19.56 -11.36 36.22
C SER A 138 18.63 -10.18 35.90
N ILE A 139 19.19 -9.00 35.66
CA ILE A 139 18.42 -7.80 35.27
C ILE A 139 17.62 -8.09 33.98
N SER A 140 18.19 -8.85 33.04
CA SER A 140 17.52 -9.26 31.81
C SER A 140 16.32 -10.17 32.09
N ALA A 141 16.44 -11.16 32.98
CA ALA A 141 15.34 -12.03 33.37
C ALA A 141 14.21 -11.24 34.07
N PHE A 142 14.56 -10.30 34.96
CA PHE A 142 13.57 -9.42 35.61
C PHE A 142 12.79 -8.58 34.57
N VAL A 143 13.50 -7.91 33.66
CA VAL A 143 12.88 -7.12 32.59
C VAL A 143 12.02 -8.00 31.67
N GLY A 144 12.47 -9.22 31.36
CA GLY A 144 11.72 -10.21 30.59
C GLY A 144 10.41 -10.64 31.28
N ILE A 145 10.44 -10.90 32.59
CA ILE A 145 9.26 -11.26 33.39
C ILE A 145 8.26 -10.09 33.44
N VAL A 146 8.73 -8.86 33.69
CA VAL A 146 7.88 -7.67 33.70
C VAL A 146 7.23 -7.46 32.33
N LEU A 147 8.01 -7.57 31.25
CA LEU A 147 7.51 -7.45 29.88
C LEU A 147 6.48 -8.55 29.57
N LEU A 148 6.74 -9.80 29.95
CA LEU A 148 5.81 -10.91 29.79
C LEU A 148 4.48 -10.63 30.51
N GLY A 149 4.53 -10.15 31.76
CA GLY A 149 3.35 -9.75 32.53
C GLY A 149 2.54 -8.64 31.85
N VAL A 150 3.22 -7.59 31.36
CA VAL A 150 2.57 -6.50 30.62
C VAL A 150 1.93 -7.00 29.32
N LEU A 151 2.61 -7.87 28.57
CA LEU A 151 2.09 -8.44 27.33
C LEU A 151 0.85 -9.32 27.56
N LEU A 152 0.82 -10.10 28.65
CA LEU A 152 -0.35 -10.91 29.02
C LEU A 152 -1.52 -10.03 29.48
N TRP A 153 -1.25 -9.04 30.33
CA TRP A 153 -2.26 -8.10 30.81
C TRP A 153 -2.90 -7.30 29.65
N ARG A 154 -2.07 -6.86 28.69
CA ARG A 154 -2.49 -6.04 27.54
C ARG A 154 -2.62 -6.82 26.25
N HIS A 155 -2.99 -8.10 26.31
CA HIS A 155 -3.20 -8.95 25.13
C HIS A 155 -4.17 -8.33 24.10
N GLY A 156 -5.17 -7.57 24.56
CA GLY A 156 -6.15 -6.88 23.73
C GLY A 156 -5.58 -5.79 22.82
N ASP A 157 -4.38 -5.27 23.09
CA ASP A 157 -3.73 -4.26 22.25
C ASP A 157 -3.08 -4.83 20.98
N PHE A 158 -2.92 -6.17 20.91
CA PHE A 158 -2.26 -6.91 19.82
C PHE A 158 -3.27 -7.74 19.01
N TYR A 159 -4.20 -7.05 18.36
CA TYR A 159 -5.31 -7.67 17.63
C TYR A 159 -5.09 -7.78 16.11
N ALA A 160 -4.06 -7.12 15.57
CA ALA A 160 -3.91 -6.95 14.11
C ALA A 160 -3.75 -8.29 13.40
N VAL A 161 -4.66 -8.57 12.46
CA VAL A 161 -4.69 -9.81 11.70
C VAL A 161 -3.75 -9.69 10.49
N GLY A 162 -2.89 -10.69 10.27
CA GLY A 162 -2.09 -10.80 9.06
C GLY A 162 -2.91 -11.29 7.86
N ASP A 163 -2.56 -10.89 6.64
CA ASP A 163 -3.25 -11.32 5.41
C ASP A 163 -3.20 -12.87 5.25
N PRO A 164 -4.36 -13.55 5.12
CA PRO A 164 -4.43 -14.99 4.90
C PRO A 164 -3.62 -15.47 3.69
N ARG A 165 -3.52 -14.66 2.63
CA ARG A 165 -2.80 -15.04 1.39
C ARG A 165 -1.29 -15.15 1.61
N SER A 166 -0.75 -14.44 2.60
CA SER A 166 0.66 -14.56 3.01
C SER A 166 0.98 -15.93 3.61
N ARG A 167 0.01 -16.61 4.25
CA ARG A 167 0.25 -17.87 4.98
C ARG A 167 0.63 -19.02 4.06
N ARG A 168 -0.02 -19.12 2.89
CA ARG A 168 0.33 -20.13 1.88
C ARG A 168 1.74 -19.94 1.34
N THR A 169 2.15 -18.71 1.05
CA THR A 169 3.51 -18.42 0.58
C THR A 169 4.55 -18.67 1.67
N VAL A 170 4.26 -18.30 2.92
CA VAL A 170 5.15 -18.61 4.06
C VAL A 170 5.32 -20.12 4.22
N LEU A 171 4.22 -20.88 4.17
CA LEU A 171 4.26 -22.35 4.25
C LEU A 171 5.06 -22.96 3.08
N GLN A 172 4.84 -22.48 1.85
CA GLN A 172 5.59 -22.93 0.68
C GLN A 172 7.09 -22.66 0.82
N VAL A 173 7.48 -21.46 1.27
CA VAL A 173 8.90 -21.13 1.47
C VAL A 173 9.50 -21.98 2.58
N PHE A 174 8.79 -22.17 3.70
CA PHE A 174 9.24 -23.03 4.79
C PHE A 174 9.48 -24.47 4.32
N VAL A 175 8.52 -25.08 3.62
CA VAL A 175 8.65 -26.44 3.10
C VAL A 175 9.84 -26.55 2.12
N VAL A 176 10.01 -25.59 1.22
CA VAL A 176 11.14 -25.59 0.28
C VAL A 176 12.48 -25.48 1.00
N LEU A 177 12.58 -24.61 2.00
CA LEU A 177 13.80 -24.44 2.79
C LEU A 177 14.13 -25.71 3.58
N VAL A 178 13.16 -26.29 4.29
CA VAL A 178 13.36 -27.55 5.01
C VAL A 178 13.80 -28.67 4.07
N VAL A 179 13.16 -28.83 2.90
CA VAL A 179 13.57 -29.85 1.92
C VAL A 179 15.01 -29.60 1.43
N MET A 180 15.39 -28.35 1.22
CA MET A 180 16.77 -28.01 0.86
C MET A 180 17.76 -28.32 1.97
N ASP A 181 17.42 -27.99 3.23
CA ASP A 181 18.24 -28.26 4.40
C ASP A 181 18.50 -29.76 4.54
N PHE A 182 17.45 -30.59 4.40
CA PHE A 182 17.57 -32.05 4.38
C PHE A 182 18.40 -32.55 3.20
N ALA A 183 18.22 -32.00 2.00
CA ALA A 183 18.99 -32.41 0.82
C ALA A 183 20.49 -32.08 0.97
N ILE A 184 20.82 -30.92 1.55
CA ILE A 184 22.19 -30.49 1.81
C ILE A 184 22.81 -31.35 2.92
N GLY A 185 22.11 -31.54 4.04
CA GLY A 185 22.58 -32.37 5.16
C GLY A 185 22.82 -33.82 4.75
N LEU A 186 21.85 -34.45 4.08
CA LEU A 186 21.99 -35.83 3.58
C LEU A 186 23.05 -35.93 2.48
N GLY A 187 23.18 -34.93 1.62
CA GLY A 187 24.23 -34.87 0.61
C GLY A 187 25.64 -34.78 1.23
N TYR A 188 25.78 -33.98 2.29
CA TYR A 188 27.03 -33.86 3.04
C TYR A 188 27.41 -35.19 3.72
N LEU A 189 26.45 -35.88 4.33
CA LEU A 189 26.62 -37.23 4.89
C LEU A 189 26.90 -38.30 3.83
N ALA A 190 26.38 -38.16 2.61
CA ALA A 190 26.59 -39.13 1.54
C ALA A 190 28.01 -39.12 0.96
N VAL A 191 28.68 -37.96 0.98
CA VAL A 191 30.04 -37.76 0.43
C VAL A 191 31.10 -37.74 1.54
N GLY A 192 30.68 -37.69 2.80
CA GLY A 192 31.54 -37.64 3.97
C GLY A 192 32.21 -38.98 4.32
N PRO A 193 33.48 -38.97 4.78
CA PRO A 193 34.11 -40.14 5.37
C PRO A 193 33.53 -40.37 6.77
N LEU A 194 32.51 -41.22 6.85
CA LEU A 194 31.86 -41.61 8.10
C LEU A 194 32.64 -42.74 8.77
N ALA A 195 32.67 -42.75 10.11
CA ALA A 195 33.38 -43.77 10.88
C ALA A 195 32.71 -45.16 10.83
N GLY A 196 31.47 -45.24 10.34
CA GLY A 196 30.70 -46.49 10.23
C GLY A 196 29.64 -46.46 9.13
N THR A 197 28.96 -47.59 8.96
CA THR A 197 27.83 -47.72 8.01
C THR A 197 26.52 -47.38 8.69
N TYR A 198 25.99 -46.20 8.37
CA TYR A 198 24.69 -45.73 8.88
C TYR A 198 23.59 -45.93 7.85
N THR A 199 22.43 -46.38 8.33
CA THR A 199 21.19 -46.50 7.56
C THR A 199 20.66 -45.13 7.13
N PHE A 200 19.76 -45.09 6.14
CA PHE A 200 19.13 -43.84 5.71
C PHE A 200 18.35 -43.18 6.85
N THR A 201 17.66 -43.97 7.69
CA THR A 201 16.88 -43.47 8.81
C THR A 201 17.76 -42.80 9.86
N GLU A 202 18.92 -43.38 10.18
CA GLU A 202 19.87 -42.78 11.12
C GLU A 202 20.43 -41.47 10.58
N ARG A 203 20.82 -41.42 9.30
CA ARG A 203 21.28 -40.18 8.64
C ARG A 203 20.20 -39.11 8.60
N PHE A 204 18.94 -39.51 8.39
CA PHE A 204 17.81 -38.59 8.39
C PHE A 204 17.55 -37.99 9.78
N GLN A 205 17.57 -38.83 10.82
CA GLN A 205 17.44 -38.39 12.21
C GLN A 205 18.61 -37.49 12.63
N ASP A 206 19.82 -37.81 12.18
CA ASP A 206 21.01 -37.02 12.41
C ASP A 206 20.86 -35.59 11.87
N VAL A 207 20.50 -35.44 10.58
CA VAL A 207 20.21 -34.14 9.97
C VAL A 207 19.11 -33.40 10.71
N LEU A 208 18.06 -34.10 11.17
CA LEU A 208 16.99 -33.48 11.94
C LEU A 208 17.51 -32.88 13.26
N TYR A 209 18.29 -33.63 14.05
CA TYR A 209 18.84 -33.12 15.32
C TYR A 209 19.81 -31.95 15.09
N GLU A 210 20.66 -32.07 14.08
CA GLU A 210 21.67 -31.08 13.70
C GLU A 210 21.04 -29.75 13.23
N LEU A 211 19.89 -29.80 12.55
CA LEU A 211 19.11 -28.60 12.19
C LEU A 211 18.60 -27.82 13.42
N PHE A 212 18.39 -28.50 14.55
CA PHE A 212 18.02 -27.88 15.82
C PHE A 212 19.24 -27.57 16.71
N GLY A 213 20.47 -27.72 16.19
CA GLY A 213 21.71 -27.47 16.91
C GLY A 213 22.05 -28.54 17.95
N VAL A 214 21.46 -29.73 17.83
CA VAL A 214 21.77 -30.88 18.68
C VAL A 214 22.69 -31.82 17.91
N TYR A 215 23.84 -32.16 18.50
CA TYR A 215 24.76 -33.12 17.89
C TYR A 215 24.07 -34.45 17.60
N GLY A 216 24.18 -34.88 16.35
CA GLY A 216 23.62 -36.12 15.87
C GLY A 216 24.39 -37.36 16.35
N ARG A 217 23.90 -38.54 15.97
CA ARG A 217 24.48 -39.83 16.36
C ARG A 217 25.54 -40.35 15.38
N VAL A 218 25.65 -39.71 14.21
CA VAL A 218 26.58 -40.10 13.15
C VAL A 218 27.99 -39.60 13.49
N GLN A 219 28.94 -40.53 13.56
CA GLN A 219 30.34 -40.24 13.86
C GLN A 219 31.14 -40.07 12.57
N TRP A 220 31.98 -39.04 12.57
CA TRP A 220 32.87 -38.70 11.46
C TRP A 220 34.24 -39.33 11.66
N ALA A 221 34.89 -39.77 10.57
CA ALA A 221 36.26 -40.29 10.65
C ALA A 221 37.32 -39.19 10.83
N VAL A 222 36.94 -37.92 10.65
CA VAL A 222 37.82 -36.74 10.79
C VAL A 222 37.06 -35.66 11.57
N ASP A 223 37.61 -35.24 12.71
CA ASP A 223 36.96 -34.32 13.66
C ASP A 223 36.57 -32.97 13.01
N GLY A 224 37.44 -32.39 12.17
CA GLY A 224 37.17 -31.10 11.53
C GLY A 224 35.98 -31.08 10.56
N ARG A 225 35.53 -32.24 10.05
CA ARG A 225 34.31 -32.33 9.22
C ARG A 225 33.04 -32.43 10.05
N ALA A 226 33.12 -32.99 11.26
CA ALA A 226 32.00 -33.04 12.19
C ALA A 226 31.59 -31.63 12.62
N ASP A 227 32.57 -30.81 13.01
CA ASP A 227 32.34 -29.42 13.40
C ASP A 227 31.81 -28.57 12.24
N LEU A 228 32.38 -28.74 11.04
CA LEU A 228 31.90 -28.04 9.85
C LEU A 228 30.47 -28.45 9.48
N TYR A 229 30.14 -29.74 9.57
CA TYR A 229 28.79 -30.25 9.36
C TYR A 229 27.83 -29.63 10.36
N HIS A 230 28.14 -29.70 11.65
CA HIS A 230 27.32 -29.15 12.72
C HIS A 230 27.07 -27.65 12.56
N ILE A 231 28.11 -26.86 12.26
CA ILE A 231 27.97 -25.41 12.02
C ILE A 231 27.10 -25.15 10.78
N LEU A 232 27.28 -25.92 9.71
CA LEU A 232 26.53 -25.74 8.47
C LEU A 232 25.04 -26.06 8.63
N THR A 233 24.70 -27.22 9.19
CA THR A 233 23.32 -27.68 9.39
C THR A 233 22.59 -26.82 10.40
N SER A 234 23.22 -26.48 11.53
CA SER A 234 22.62 -25.58 12.53
C SER A 234 22.40 -24.16 11.97
N ALA A 235 23.34 -23.64 11.16
CA ALA A 235 23.17 -22.35 10.49
C ALA A 235 22.04 -22.37 9.45
N LEU A 236 21.88 -23.47 8.71
CA LEU A 236 20.76 -23.68 7.78
C LEU A 236 19.42 -23.71 8.52
N GLY A 237 19.31 -24.50 9.58
CA GLY A 237 18.10 -24.57 10.41
C GLY A 237 17.73 -23.22 11.02
N ALA A 238 18.72 -22.50 11.57
CA ALA A 238 18.56 -21.14 12.08
C ALA A 238 18.11 -20.16 10.98
N PHE A 239 18.72 -20.22 9.79
CA PHE A 239 18.34 -19.40 8.65
C PHE A 239 16.90 -19.70 8.22
N THR A 240 16.50 -20.97 8.13
CA THR A 240 15.15 -21.39 7.76
C THR A 240 14.12 -20.88 8.76
N LEU A 241 14.41 -20.99 10.06
CA LEU A 241 13.57 -20.46 11.13
C LEU A 241 13.42 -18.93 11.03
N VAL A 242 14.54 -18.21 10.94
CA VAL A 242 14.60 -16.75 10.83
C VAL A 242 13.88 -16.27 9.56
N ALA A 243 14.15 -16.87 8.40
CA ALA A 243 13.53 -16.49 7.13
C ALA A 243 12.01 -16.72 7.15
N THR A 244 11.55 -17.83 7.74
CA THR A 244 10.12 -18.16 7.85
C THR A 244 9.42 -17.17 8.79
N ILE A 245 10.01 -16.89 9.95
CA ILE A 245 9.49 -15.90 10.90
C ILE A 245 9.50 -14.50 10.28
N TYR A 246 10.57 -14.11 9.57
CA TYR A 246 10.62 -12.85 8.83
C TYR A 246 9.45 -12.72 7.86
N LEU A 247 9.22 -13.73 7.02
CA LEU A 247 8.17 -13.70 5.99
C LEU A 247 6.78 -13.68 6.62
N PHE A 248 6.59 -14.36 7.73
CA PHE A 248 5.35 -14.36 8.49
C PHE A 248 5.07 -13.00 9.17
N LEU A 249 6.13 -12.36 9.69
CA LEU A 249 6.06 -11.05 10.33
C LEU A 249 6.09 -9.89 9.34
N ARG A 250 6.56 -10.11 8.12
CA ARG A 250 6.53 -9.11 7.06
C ARG A 250 5.09 -8.65 6.85
N SER A 251 4.91 -7.35 6.66
CA SER A 251 3.59 -6.85 6.29
C SER A 251 3.28 -7.34 4.89
N ALA A 252 2.16 -8.04 4.75
CA ALA A 252 1.64 -8.36 3.44
C ALA A 252 1.58 -7.06 2.64
N LYS A 253 2.09 -7.11 1.41
CA LYS A 253 1.74 -6.15 0.38
C LYS A 253 0.54 -6.79 -0.32
N PRO A 254 -0.70 -6.66 0.17
CA PRO A 254 -1.84 -7.12 -0.62
C PRO A 254 -1.67 -6.45 -1.98
N ARG A 255 -1.57 -7.26 -3.03
CA ARG A 255 -1.66 -6.73 -4.38
C ARG A 255 -3.10 -6.27 -4.51
N ALA A 256 -3.33 -5.01 -4.19
CA ALA A 256 -4.57 -4.35 -4.54
C ALA A 256 -4.73 -4.53 -6.04
N ARG A 257 -5.81 -5.22 -6.41
CA ARG A 257 -6.20 -5.42 -7.80
C ARG A 257 -7.69 -5.15 -7.85
N LEU A 258 -8.08 -4.24 -8.71
CA LEU A 258 -9.48 -3.94 -8.92
C LEU A 258 -10.14 -5.18 -9.55
N ALA A 259 -11.14 -5.74 -8.90
CA ALA A 259 -11.89 -6.86 -9.47
C ALA A 259 -12.78 -6.35 -10.62
N ALA A 260 -13.01 -7.19 -11.63
CA ALA A 260 -13.84 -6.79 -12.78
C ALA A 260 -15.25 -6.36 -12.36
N ALA A 261 -15.86 -7.06 -11.40
CA ALA A 261 -17.17 -6.71 -10.85
C ALA A 261 -17.16 -5.36 -10.12
N ASP A 262 -16.08 -5.05 -9.38
CA ASP A 262 -15.93 -3.75 -8.71
C ASP A 262 -15.76 -2.61 -9.73
N ALA A 263 -14.98 -2.84 -10.80
CA ALA A 263 -14.81 -1.87 -11.88
C ALA A 263 -16.15 -1.52 -12.53
N VAL A 264 -17.00 -2.51 -12.81
CA VAL A 264 -18.35 -2.28 -13.36
C VAL A 264 -19.20 -1.42 -12.42
N ARG A 265 -19.20 -1.73 -11.12
CA ARG A 265 -19.95 -0.95 -10.12
C ARG A 265 -19.42 0.47 -9.95
N ILE A 266 -18.10 0.66 -10.00
CA ILE A 266 -17.48 1.99 -9.99
C ILE A 266 -17.95 2.80 -11.20
N ARG A 267 -17.93 2.20 -12.40
CA ARG A 267 -18.41 2.86 -13.62
C ARG A 267 -19.87 3.28 -13.50
N ASP A 268 -20.72 2.43 -12.92
CA ASP A 268 -22.12 2.78 -12.65
C ASP A 268 -22.26 3.97 -11.68
N LEU A 269 -21.45 4.03 -10.61
CA LEU A 269 -21.43 5.20 -9.73
C LEU A 269 -20.89 6.46 -10.43
N LEU A 270 -19.88 6.35 -11.27
CA LEU A 270 -19.33 7.47 -12.04
C LEU A 270 -20.33 8.00 -13.07
N ASN A 271 -21.12 7.14 -13.70
CA ASN A 271 -22.17 7.57 -14.61
C ASN A 271 -23.27 8.36 -13.90
N ARG A 272 -23.55 8.06 -12.63
CA ARG A 272 -24.62 8.70 -11.84
C ARG A 272 -24.15 9.92 -11.03
N TYR A 273 -22.92 9.92 -10.53
CA TYR A 273 -22.40 10.89 -9.56
C TYR A 273 -20.98 11.39 -9.87
N GLY A 274 -20.42 11.02 -11.03
CA GLY A 274 -19.03 11.34 -11.40
C GLY A 274 -18.80 12.78 -11.81
N ASP A 275 -19.84 13.62 -11.82
CA ASP A 275 -19.79 15.07 -12.10
C ASP A 275 -19.26 15.89 -10.92
N ARG A 276 -19.28 15.33 -9.71
CA ARG A 276 -18.87 16.00 -8.47
C ARG A 276 -17.36 16.18 -8.32
N ASP A 277 -16.57 15.21 -8.79
CA ASP A 277 -15.12 15.21 -8.59
C ASP A 277 -14.38 14.82 -9.88
N SER A 278 -13.52 15.72 -10.36
CA SER A 278 -12.65 15.52 -11.52
C SER A 278 -11.65 14.38 -11.36
N LEU A 279 -11.38 13.95 -10.12
CA LEU A 279 -10.48 12.84 -9.82
C LEU A 279 -11.19 11.49 -9.72
N GLY A 280 -12.53 11.47 -9.81
CA GLY A 280 -13.33 10.26 -9.62
C GLY A 280 -12.96 9.12 -10.57
N TYR A 281 -12.68 9.42 -11.85
CA TYR A 281 -12.36 8.38 -12.85
C TYR A 281 -11.06 7.63 -12.53
N PHE A 282 -10.11 8.23 -11.81
CA PHE A 282 -8.86 7.57 -11.41
C PHE A 282 -9.09 6.43 -10.41
N ALA A 283 -10.27 6.32 -9.82
CA ALA A 283 -10.68 5.16 -9.01
C ALA A 283 -10.65 3.83 -9.79
N LEU A 284 -10.74 3.89 -11.13
CA LEU A 284 -10.70 2.72 -12.02
C LEU A 284 -9.30 2.16 -12.29
N ARG A 285 -8.26 2.75 -11.66
CA ARG A 285 -6.89 2.26 -11.73
C ARG A 285 -6.79 0.83 -11.18
N ASP A 286 -6.06 -0.02 -11.89
CA ASP A 286 -6.02 -1.46 -11.63
C ASP A 286 -5.33 -1.86 -10.31
N ASP A 287 -4.53 -0.99 -9.71
CA ASP A 287 -3.79 -1.25 -8.47
C ASP A 287 -4.51 -0.76 -7.21
N LYS A 288 -5.83 -0.55 -7.29
CA LYS A 288 -6.71 -0.16 -6.18
C LYS A 288 -7.64 -1.31 -5.79
N SER A 289 -7.92 -1.43 -4.50
CA SER A 289 -9.01 -2.23 -3.92
C SER A 289 -10.16 -1.31 -3.58
N VAL A 290 -11.37 -1.86 -3.39
CA VAL A 290 -12.57 -1.08 -3.07
C VAL A 290 -13.16 -1.54 -1.75
N ILE A 291 -13.58 -0.59 -0.92
CA ILE A 291 -14.50 -0.83 0.20
C ILE A 291 -15.83 -0.19 -0.13
N TRP A 292 -16.89 -0.99 -0.04
CA TRP A 292 -18.25 -0.55 -0.30
C TRP A 292 -18.96 -0.17 1.01
N SER A 293 -19.78 0.86 0.96
CA SER A 293 -20.83 1.10 1.97
C SER A 293 -21.78 -0.12 2.04
N ALA A 294 -22.42 -0.32 3.20
CA ALA A 294 -23.38 -1.39 3.38
C ALA A 294 -24.57 -1.31 2.40
N SER A 295 -24.97 -0.09 2.02
CA SER A 295 -26.02 0.14 1.01
C SER A 295 -25.55 -0.11 -0.42
N GLY A 296 -24.24 -0.21 -0.66
CA GLY A 296 -23.65 -0.34 -1.99
C GLY A 296 -23.72 0.93 -2.85
N LYS A 297 -24.27 2.04 -2.32
CA LYS A 297 -24.44 3.33 -3.02
C LYS A 297 -23.18 4.19 -3.04
N ALA A 298 -22.21 3.88 -2.19
CA ALA A 298 -20.90 4.53 -2.17
C ALA A 298 -19.74 3.53 -2.02
N GLY A 299 -18.56 3.89 -2.53
CA GLY A 299 -17.35 3.08 -2.46
C GLY A 299 -16.07 3.91 -2.35
N ILE A 300 -15.07 3.39 -1.64
CA ILE A 300 -13.77 4.03 -1.44
C ILE A 300 -12.68 3.16 -2.07
N CYS A 301 -11.98 3.73 -3.05
CA CYS A 301 -10.83 3.08 -3.68
C CYS A 301 -9.56 3.38 -2.89
N TYR A 302 -8.82 2.33 -2.55
CA TYR A 302 -7.64 2.43 -1.69
C TYR A 302 -6.54 1.45 -2.06
N ARG A 303 -5.35 1.70 -1.52
CA ARG A 303 -4.21 0.77 -1.58
C ARG A 303 -3.45 0.79 -0.26
N VAL A 304 -2.89 -0.35 0.13
CA VAL A 304 -2.07 -0.45 1.34
C VAL A 304 -0.59 -0.36 0.99
N VAL A 305 0.10 0.66 1.50
CA VAL A 305 1.54 0.88 1.32
C VAL A 305 2.20 1.07 2.67
N ALA A 306 3.22 0.26 2.96
CA ALA A 306 3.97 0.30 4.24
C ALA A 306 3.11 0.23 5.52
N GLY A 307 1.88 -0.31 5.46
CA GLY A 307 0.92 -0.36 6.57
C GLY A 307 0.16 0.96 6.79
N VAL A 308 0.07 1.77 5.75
CA VAL A 308 -0.85 2.90 5.59
C VAL A 308 -1.88 2.46 4.55
N MET A 309 -3.15 2.60 4.88
CA MET A 309 -4.27 2.35 3.99
C MET A 309 -4.64 3.68 3.36
N LEU A 310 -4.22 3.90 2.12
CA LEU A 310 -4.31 5.17 1.42
C LEU A 310 -5.50 5.16 0.47
N ALA A 311 -6.53 5.94 0.78
CA ALA A 311 -7.63 6.26 -0.10
C ALA A 311 -7.22 7.33 -1.13
N SER A 312 -7.86 7.30 -2.29
CA SER A 312 -7.61 8.19 -3.43
C SER A 312 -8.86 9.00 -3.73
N GLY A 313 -8.79 10.33 -3.56
CA GLY A 313 -9.90 11.23 -3.81
C GLY A 313 -11.06 11.06 -2.82
N ASP A 314 -12.23 11.51 -3.24
CA ASP A 314 -13.47 11.40 -2.48
C ASP A 314 -14.03 9.96 -2.50
N PRO A 315 -14.89 9.59 -1.53
CA PRO A 315 -15.75 8.44 -1.70
C PRO A 315 -16.60 8.61 -2.97
N LEU A 316 -16.67 7.57 -3.80
CA LEU A 316 -17.51 7.58 -5.00
C LEU A 316 -18.96 7.30 -4.65
N GLY A 317 -19.88 7.89 -5.41
CA GLY A 317 -21.32 7.63 -5.32
C GLY A 317 -22.06 8.65 -4.47
N ASP A 318 -23.20 8.23 -3.94
CA ASP A 318 -24.11 9.11 -3.19
C ASP A 318 -23.48 9.62 -1.89
N SER A 319 -23.45 10.94 -1.71
CA SER A 319 -22.87 11.60 -0.52
C SER A 319 -23.55 11.18 0.78
N GLU A 320 -24.84 10.84 0.74
CA GLU A 320 -25.54 10.35 1.93
C GLU A 320 -25.00 8.99 2.40
N ALA A 321 -24.41 8.20 1.50
CA ALA A 321 -23.83 6.90 1.82
C ALA A 321 -22.32 6.97 2.16
N TRP A 322 -21.68 8.13 2.04
CA TRP A 322 -20.24 8.31 2.34
C TRP A 322 -19.87 7.94 3.79
N PRO A 323 -20.63 8.35 4.83
CA PRO A 323 -20.34 7.96 6.21
C PRO A 323 -20.26 6.43 6.39
N GLY A 324 -21.17 5.69 5.74
CA GLY A 324 -21.17 4.23 5.78
C GLY A 324 -19.94 3.61 5.12
N ALA A 325 -19.48 4.18 4.00
CA ALA A 325 -18.24 3.74 3.35
C ALA A 325 -17.00 4.07 4.21
N ILE A 326 -16.93 5.27 4.78
CA ILE A 326 -15.83 5.73 5.64
C ILE A 326 -15.73 4.85 6.90
N SER A 327 -16.86 4.56 7.55
CA SER A 327 -16.90 3.65 8.70
C SER A 327 -16.37 2.26 8.35
N ALA A 328 -16.77 1.71 7.21
CA ALA A 328 -16.25 0.41 6.73
C ALA A 328 -14.74 0.47 6.45
N PHE A 329 -14.27 1.56 5.85
CA PHE A 329 -12.85 1.80 5.57
C PHE A 329 -12.02 1.87 6.86
N LEU A 330 -12.48 2.62 7.85
CA LEU A 330 -11.82 2.75 9.14
C LEU A 330 -11.83 1.43 9.93
N THR A 331 -12.92 0.66 9.84
CA THR A 331 -13.02 -0.67 10.45
C THR A 331 -11.99 -1.63 9.85
N GLU A 332 -11.81 -1.61 8.53
CA GLU A 332 -10.80 -2.44 7.86
C GLU A 332 -9.38 -1.98 8.20
N ALA A 333 -9.14 -0.66 8.23
CA ALA A 333 -7.88 -0.09 8.68
C ALA A 333 -7.55 -0.53 10.12
N GLU A 334 -8.54 -0.46 11.02
CA GLU A 334 -8.41 -0.91 12.39
C GLU A 334 -8.08 -2.40 12.41
N ARG A 335 -8.88 -3.28 11.81
CA ARG A 335 -8.70 -4.75 11.81
C ARG A 335 -7.27 -5.21 11.49
N HIS A 336 -6.58 -4.49 10.61
CA HIS A 336 -5.21 -4.80 10.19
C HIS A 336 -4.12 -3.91 10.82
N ALA A 337 -4.49 -3.03 11.76
CA ALA A 337 -3.67 -1.97 12.34
C ALA A 337 -2.94 -1.14 11.27
N TRP A 338 -3.65 -0.86 10.17
CA TRP A 338 -3.23 0.10 9.17
C TRP A 338 -3.61 1.51 9.60
N ARG A 339 -2.78 2.46 9.17
CA ARG A 339 -3.07 3.88 9.39
C ARG A 339 -3.92 4.38 8.22
N PRO A 340 -5.13 4.89 8.46
CA PRO A 340 -5.94 5.47 7.40
C PRO A 340 -5.28 6.78 6.93
N ALA A 341 -5.32 7.04 5.63
CA ALA A 341 -4.96 8.32 5.04
C ALA A 341 -5.73 8.51 3.73
N VAL A 342 -5.99 9.75 3.34
CA VAL A 342 -6.68 10.10 2.10
C VAL A 342 -5.84 11.11 1.35
N MET A 343 -5.71 10.93 0.05
CA MET A 343 -4.95 11.82 -0.81
C MET A 343 -5.82 12.44 -1.89
N GLY A 344 -5.81 13.77 -1.96
CA GLY A 344 -6.41 14.54 -3.05
C GLY A 344 -7.93 14.59 -3.00
N CYS A 345 -8.55 14.50 -1.81
CA CYS A 345 -10.00 14.67 -1.68
C CYS A 345 -10.39 16.15 -1.85
N SER A 346 -11.63 16.40 -2.27
CA SER A 346 -12.22 17.74 -2.31
C SER A 346 -12.39 18.30 -0.89
N GLU A 347 -12.79 19.57 -0.79
CA GLU A 347 -13.15 20.21 0.47
C GLU A 347 -14.28 19.46 1.18
N LEU A 348 -15.38 19.18 0.47
CA LEU A 348 -16.51 18.41 1.00
C LEU A 348 -16.06 17.01 1.46
N GLY A 349 -15.25 16.32 0.66
CA GLY A 349 -14.70 15.03 1.04
C GLY A 349 -13.87 15.12 2.33
N ALA A 350 -13.02 16.14 2.44
CA ALA A 350 -12.19 16.37 3.61
C ALA A 350 -13.03 16.61 4.88
N GLU A 351 -14.09 17.41 4.79
CA GLU A 351 -15.02 17.66 5.89
C GLU A 351 -15.66 16.36 6.39
N VAL A 352 -16.19 15.54 5.49
CA VAL A 352 -16.82 14.26 5.86
C VAL A 352 -15.79 13.29 6.46
N TRP A 353 -14.58 13.19 5.89
CA TRP A 353 -13.51 12.38 6.45
C TRP A 353 -13.10 12.83 7.86
N CYS A 354 -13.03 14.14 8.11
CA CYS A 354 -12.70 14.67 9.42
C CYS A 354 -13.82 14.41 10.43
N ARG A 355 -15.08 14.66 10.04
CA ARG A 355 -16.27 14.49 10.87
C ARG A 355 -16.49 13.03 11.28
N GLU A 356 -16.48 12.11 10.31
CA GLU A 356 -16.78 10.70 10.54
C GLU A 356 -15.57 9.92 11.09
N GLY A 357 -14.35 10.33 10.71
CA GLY A 357 -13.14 9.58 11.02
C GLY A 357 -12.27 10.14 12.14
N GLY A 358 -12.58 11.32 12.69
CA GLY A 358 -11.72 11.99 13.65
C GLY A 358 -10.33 12.29 13.09
N LEU A 359 -10.25 12.52 11.78
CA LEU A 359 -9.00 12.80 11.06
C LEU A 359 -8.76 14.31 10.96
N THR A 360 -7.55 14.68 10.57
CA THR A 360 -7.13 16.06 10.32
C THR A 360 -6.87 16.25 8.84
N ALA A 361 -7.43 17.31 8.26
CA ALA A 361 -7.15 17.75 6.90
C ALA A 361 -5.96 18.72 6.87
N LEU A 362 -5.09 18.54 5.88
CA LEU A 362 -4.07 19.48 5.47
C LEU A 362 -4.30 19.82 4.01
N GLU A 363 -4.32 21.10 3.67
CA GLU A 363 -4.39 21.54 2.29
C GLU A 363 -3.14 21.05 1.53
N LEU A 364 -3.37 20.23 0.52
CA LEU A 364 -2.31 19.59 -0.27
C LEU A 364 -1.86 20.50 -1.42
N GLY A 365 -2.73 21.37 -1.92
CA GLY A 365 -2.53 22.20 -3.11
C GLY A 365 -3.84 22.41 -3.86
N ASP A 366 -3.76 22.89 -5.10
CA ASP A 366 -4.93 23.26 -5.89
C ASP A 366 -4.95 22.58 -7.27
N GLU A 367 -6.14 22.23 -7.72
CA GLU A 367 -6.40 21.79 -9.09
C GLU A 367 -6.70 22.97 -9.99
N ALA A 368 -6.15 22.94 -11.21
CA ALA A 368 -6.37 23.98 -12.21
C ALA A 368 -7.51 23.59 -13.16
N ILE A 369 -8.67 24.23 -13.04
CA ILE A 369 -9.85 23.99 -13.88
C ILE A 369 -10.03 25.13 -14.88
N VAL A 370 -10.08 24.81 -16.16
CA VAL A 370 -10.36 25.76 -17.24
C VAL A 370 -11.81 25.63 -17.68
N ASN A 371 -12.56 26.72 -17.57
CA ASN A 371 -13.91 26.83 -18.12
C ASN A 371 -13.81 27.09 -19.63
N VAL A 372 -14.35 26.17 -20.44
CA VAL A 372 -14.25 26.23 -21.90
C VAL A 372 -14.95 27.47 -22.46
N GLY A 373 -16.10 27.86 -21.90
CA GLY A 373 -16.86 29.04 -22.35
C GLY A 373 -16.19 30.38 -22.05
N GLU A 374 -15.32 30.44 -21.04
CA GLU A 374 -14.61 31.66 -20.63
C GLU A 374 -13.20 31.75 -21.24
N PHE A 375 -12.70 30.63 -21.77
CA PHE A 375 -11.36 30.56 -22.31
C PHE A 375 -11.24 31.33 -23.63
N SER A 376 -10.29 32.26 -23.68
CA SER A 376 -9.95 32.99 -24.91
C SER A 376 -8.44 33.16 -25.02
N LEU A 377 -7.91 33.02 -26.24
CA LEU A 377 -6.51 33.38 -26.54
C LEU A 377 -6.31 34.89 -26.71
N ALA A 378 -7.38 35.68 -26.69
CA ALA A 378 -7.31 37.13 -26.79
C ALA A 378 -6.75 37.77 -25.51
N GLY A 379 -6.35 39.04 -25.60
CA GLY A 379 -5.88 39.80 -24.45
C GLY A 379 -4.39 39.66 -24.13
N ARG A 380 -3.96 40.47 -23.15
CA ARG A 380 -2.55 40.65 -22.75
C ARG A 380 -2.01 39.44 -21.98
N GLN A 381 -2.80 38.88 -21.06
CA GLN A 381 -2.39 37.76 -20.22
C GLN A 381 -2.06 36.50 -21.06
N MET A 382 -2.82 36.27 -22.13
CA MET A 382 -2.66 35.13 -23.04
C MET A 382 -1.64 35.32 -24.16
N ARG A 383 -0.92 36.46 -24.20
CA ARG A 383 0.05 36.77 -25.26
C ARG A 383 1.13 35.69 -25.40
N ASN A 384 1.67 35.21 -24.28
CA ASN A 384 2.74 34.21 -24.29
C ASN A 384 2.23 32.86 -24.81
N VAL A 385 1.06 32.41 -24.34
CA VAL A 385 0.43 31.16 -24.80
C VAL A 385 0.14 31.26 -26.30
N ARG A 386 -0.51 32.35 -26.73
CA ARG A 386 -0.85 32.59 -28.15
C ARG A 386 0.39 32.57 -29.05
N GLN A 387 1.47 33.23 -28.65
CA GLN A 387 2.74 33.22 -29.40
C GLN A 387 3.35 31.83 -29.49
N MET A 388 3.28 31.05 -28.41
CA MET A 388 3.81 29.69 -28.37
C MET A 388 3.00 28.76 -29.29
N VAL A 389 1.67 28.78 -29.18
CA VAL A 389 0.74 28.01 -30.01
C VAL A 389 0.94 28.33 -31.49
N ASN A 390 0.97 29.61 -31.86
CA ASN A 390 1.17 30.03 -33.24
C ASN A 390 2.53 29.59 -33.80
N ARG A 391 3.58 29.58 -32.96
CA ARG A 391 4.92 29.11 -33.36
C ARG A 391 4.94 27.61 -33.61
N VAL A 392 4.29 26.83 -32.75
CA VAL A 392 4.18 25.36 -32.91
C VAL A 392 3.39 25.04 -34.19
N ALA A 393 2.24 25.70 -34.40
CA ALA A 393 1.45 25.53 -35.62
C ALA A 393 2.23 25.91 -36.89
N LYS A 394 2.96 27.03 -36.87
CA LYS A 394 3.79 27.48 -38.01
C LYS A 394 4.89 26.48 -38.38
N ASN A 395 5.36 25.70 -37.41
CA ASN A 395 6.40 24.70 -37.61
C ASN A 395 5.85 23.34 -38.09
N GLY A 396 4.59 23.27 -38.54
CA GLY A 396 4.03 22.09 -39.19
C GLY A 396 3.44 21.05 -38.24
N TYR A 397 3.23 21.40 -36.97
CA TYR A 397 2.54 20.54 -36.02
C TYR A 397 1.02 20.66 -36.21
N ALA A 398 0.36 19.52 -36.38
CA ALA A 398 -1.09 19.39 -36.42
C ALA A 398 -1.59 18.60 -35.20
N ALA A 399 -2.63 19.10 -34.54
CA ALA A 399 -3.31 18.38 -33.47
C ALA A 399 -4.55 17.66 -34.00
N GLU A 400 -4.80 16.46 -33.49
CA GLU A 400 -6.06 15.74 -33.64
C GLU A 400 -6.62 15.47 -32.24
N VAL A 401 -7.91 15.74 -32.04
CA VAL A 401 -8.64 15.47 -30.80
C VAL A 401 -9.74 14.48 -31.10
N ARG A 402 -9.67 13.29 -30.50
CA ARG A 402 -10.64 12.21 -30.74
C ARG A 402 -11.00 11.51 -29.43
N ARG A 403 -12.23 11.00 -29.32
CA ARG A 403 -12.52 10.04 -28.25
C ARG A 403 -11.78 8.74 -28.54
N VAL A 404 -11.35 8.05 -27.50
CA VAL A 404 -10.62 6.78 -27.62
C VAL A 404 -11.45 5.74 -28.37
N GLY A 405 -12.78 5.76 -28.19
CA GLY A 405 -13.71 4.89 -28.93
C GLY A 405 -13.74 5.12 -30.45
N ASP A 406 -13.35 6.31 -30.92
CA ASP A 406 -13.37 6.66 -32.35
C ASP A 406 -12.05 6.30 -33.06
N ILE A 407 -11.05 5.80 -32.32
CA ILE A 407 -9.72 5.48 -32.86
C ILE A 407 -9.65 3.97 -33.14
N PRO A 408 -9.36 3.55 -34.40
CA PRO A 408 -9.16 2.14 -34.71
C PRO A 408 -8.08 1.51 -33.84
N ARG A 409 -8.33 0.28 -33.37
CA ARG A 409 -7.42 -0.40 -32.43
C ARG A 409 -5.96 -0.47 -32.89
N PRO A 410 -5.66 -0.80 -34.17
CA PRO A 410 -4.28 -0.82 -34.64
C PRO A 410 -3.57 0.53 -34.57
N GLU A 411 -4.31 1.62 -34.80
CA GLU A 411 -3.79 2.98 -34.69
C GLU A 411 -3.51 3.32 -33.22
N LEU A 412 -4.47 3.04 -32.33
CA LEU A 412 -4.34 3.27 -30.90
C LEU A 412 -3.14 2.51 -30.30
N ASP A 413 -2.97 1.24 -30.66
CA ASP A 413 -1.84 0.43 -30.20
C ASP A 413 -0.49 0.98 -30.71
N GLY A 414 -0.48 1.58 -31.91
CA GLY A 414 0.66 2.32 -32.45
C GLY A 414 1.01 3.55 -31.61
N ILE A 415 0.01 4.38 -31.31
CA ILE A 415 0.16 5.56 -30.47
C ILE A 415 0.66 5.19 -29.07
N ILE A 416 0.09 4.16 -28.45
CA ILE A 416 0.51 3.67 -27.12
C ILE A 416 1.97 3.24 -27.14
N ARG A 417 2.39 2.49 -28.17
CA ARG A 417 3.77 2.03 -28.30
C ARG A 417 4.75 3.20 -28.39
N GLU A 418 4.45 4.22 -29.18
CA GLU A 418 5.31 5.40 -29.31
C GLU A 418 5.33 6.24 -28.04
N ALA A 419 4.17 6.45 -27.42
CA ALA A 419 4.06 7.10 -26.13
C ALA A 419 4.85 6.37 -25.04
N ASP A 420 4.95 5.04 -25.10
CA ASP A 420 5.74 4.22 -24.18
C ASP A 420 7.25 4.36 -24.40
N LEU A 421 7.71 4.66 -25.62
CA LEU A 421 9.13 4.94 -25.89
C LEU A 421 9.59 6.26 -25.26
N TRP A 422 8.71 7.26 -25.19
CA TRP A 422 9.00 8.54 -24.53
C TRP A 422 8.98 8.43 -23.00
N ARG A 423 8.60 7.28 -22.46
CA ARG A 423 8.55 7.04 -21.02
C ARG A 423 9.96 7.00 -20.43
N GLY A 424 10.35 8.07 -19.74
CA GLY A 424 11.69 8.18 -19.15
C GLY A 424 12.00 7.22 -17.99
N THR A 425 10.97 6.59 -17.37
CA THR A 425 11.15 5.63 -16.27
C THR A 425 10.25 4.39 -16.46
N GLN A 426 10.65 3.22 -15.94
CA GLN A 426 9.88 1.97 -16.11
C GLN A 426 8.57 1.92 -15.30
N VAL A 427 8.35 2.82 -14.35
CA VAL A 427 7.16 2.84 -13.49
C VAL A 427 6.34 4.07 -13.84
N GLU A 428 5.05 3.87 -14.11
CA GLU A 428 4.10 4.96 -14.31
C GLU A 428 3.90 5.69 -12.99
N ARG A 429 4.13 7.02 -13.00
CA ARG A 429 3.90 7.88 -11.84
C ARG A 429 2.40 8.05 -11.64
N GLY A 430 1.99 8.22 -10.39
CA GLY A 430 0.59 8.50 -10.06
C GLY A 430 -0.11 7.34 -9.34
N PHE A 431 -0.84 7.66 -8.27
CA PHE A 431 -1.78 6.78 -7.58
C PHE A 431 -3.17 7.41 -7.53
N SER A 432 -3.27 8.63 -7.00
CA SER A 432 -4.52 9.36 -6.86
C SER A 432 -4.98 10.04 -8.16
N MET A 433 -4.03 10.44 -9.00
CA MET A 433 -4.26 11.32 -10.16
C MET A 433 -3.69 10.76 -11.48
N ALA A 434 -3.58 9.43 -11.58
CA ALA A 434 -3.20 8.78 -12.83
C ALA A 434 -3.90 7.43 -13.00
N LEU A 435 -4.47 7.20 -14.17
CA LEU A 435 -5.15 5.97 -14.53
C LEU A 435 -4.15 4.84 -14.78
N GLY A 436 -2.95 5.18 -15.25
CA GLY A 436 -1.85 4.23 -15.44
C GLY A 436 -2.03 3.25 -16.60
N ARG A 437 -2.89 3.60 -17.55
CA ARG A 437 -3.17 2.86 -18.78
C ARG A 437 -3.79 3.78 -19.82
N LEU A 438 -3.70 3.38 -21.09
CA LEU A 438 -4.33 4.05 -22.23
C LEU A 438 -5.15 3.04 -23.00
N GLY A 439 -6.39 3.40 -23.35
CA GLY A 439 -7.22 2.59 -24.24
C GLY A 439 -7.57 1.20 -23.72
N ALA A 440 -7.78 1.04 -22.41
CA ALA A 440 -8.31 -0.22 -21.89
C ALA A 440 -9.82 -0.34 -22.20
N PRO A 441 -10.38 -1.56 -22.25
CA PRO A 441 -11.83 -1.73 -22.41
C PRO A 441 -12.62 -0.98 -21.33
N GLY A 442 -13.66 -0.26 -21.74
CA GLY A 442 -14.44 0.64 -20.88
C GLY A 442 -13.91 2.07 -20.80
N ASP A 443 -12.75 2.38 -21.40
CA ASP A 443 -12.17 3.73 -21.43
C ASP A 443 -12.46 4.45 -22.77
N GLU A 444 -13.53 4.06 -23.49
CA GLU A 444 -13.89 4.61 -24.81
C GLU A 444 -14.27 6.09 -24.76
N ALA A 445 -14.81 6.54 -23.63
CA ALA A 445 -15.21 7.93 -23.41
C ALA A 445 -14.01 8.87 -23.13
N CYS A 446 -12.82 8.32 -22.83
CA CYS A 446 -11.60 9.10 -22.68
C CYS A 446 -11.27 9.85 -23.98
N VAL A 447 -10.54 10.96 -23.87
CA VAL A 447 -10.15 11.78 -25.02
C VAL A 447 -8.64 11.71 -25.19
N LEU A 448 -8.21 11.43 -26.42
CA LEU A 448 -6.81 11.44 -26.81
C LEU A 448 -6.55 12.62 -27.73
N VAL A 449 -5.54 13.41 -27.36
CA VAL A 449 -5.08 14.56 -28.12
C VAL A 449 -3.68 14.24 -28.63
N THR A 450 -3.51 14.14 -29.94
CA THR A 450 -2.22 13.78 -30.56
C THR A 450 -1.66 14.94 -31.35
N ALA A 451 -0.36 15.21 -31.24
CA ALA A 451 0.34 16.13 -32.13
C ALA A 451 1.21 15.34 -33.12
N LYS A 452 1.06 15.62 -34.41
CA LYS A 452 1.91 15.06 -35.47
C LYS A 452 2.68 16.19 -36.17
N GLU A 453 3.96 15.96 -36.46
CA GLU A 453 4.79 16.79 -37.33
C GLU A 453 5.09 15.98 -38.59
N ASN A 454 4.64 16.45 -39.76
CA ASN A 454 4.80 15.73 -41.04
C ASN A 454 4.32 14.25 -40.98
N GLY A 455 3.19 14.00 -40.29
CA GLY A 455 2.62 12.66 -40.12
C GLY A 455 3.24 11.81 -39.00
N VAL A 456 4.35 12.25 -38.40
CA VAL A 456 5.02 11.55 -37.29
C VAL A 456 4.47 12.05 -35.96
N LEU A 457 4.01 11.16 -35.09
CA LEU A 457 3.53 11.51 -33.76
C LEU A 457 4.69 12.06 -32.90
N ARG A 458 4.49 13.21 -32.25
CA ARG A 458 5.50 13.87 -31.40
C ARG A 458 5.04 14.14 -29.98
N ALA A 459 3.72 14.16 -29.73
CA ALA A 459 3.17 14.30 -28.39
C ALA A 459 1.76 13.72 -28.29
N ILE A 460 1.39 13.36 -27.05
CA ILE A 460 0.03 12.99 -26.67
C ILE A 460 -0.38 13.66 -25.35
N LEU A 461 -1.65 14.02 -25.25
CA LEU A 461 -2.36 14.20 -23.99
C LEU A 461 -3.49 13.19 -23.91
N HIS A 462 -3.70 12.60 -22.74
CA HIS A 462 -4.84 11.74 -22.45
C HIS A 462 -5.67 12.36 -21.34
N PHE A 463 -6.98 12.46 -21.59
CA PHE A 463 -7.95 12.98 -20.65
C PHE A 463 -8.97 11.89 -20.31
N VAL A 464 -9.27 11.78 -19.02
CA VAL A 464 -10.33 10.91 -18.51
C VAL A 464 -11.64 11.71 -18.35
N PRO A 465 -12.81 11.06 -18.46
CA PRO A 465 -14.09 11.72 -18.23
C PRO A 465 -14.24 12.27 -16.80
N TRP A 466 -14.82 13.47 -16.69
CA TRP A 466 -15.31 14.04 -15.45
C TRP A 466 -16.81 14.33 -15.63
N GLY A 467 -17.65 13.39 -15.19
CA GLY A 467 -19.07 13.40 -15.49
C GLY A 467 -19.35 13.39 -17.00
N ASN A 468 -20.42 14.06 -17.42
CA ASN A 468 -20.86 14.12 -18.82
C ASN A 468 -20.26 15.29 -19.62
N ASP A 469 -19.77 16.33 -18.93
CA ASP A 469 -19.37 17.61 -19.54
C ASP A 469 -17.96 18.07 -19.15
N GLY A 470 -17.20 17.21 -18.47
CA GLY A 470 -15.85 17.51 -18.00
C GLY A 470 -14.79 16.55 -18.54
N LEU A 471 -13.56 17.04 -18.60
CA LEU A 471 -12.36 16.25 -18.84
C LEU A 471 -11.32 16.51 -17.74
N SER A 472 -10.58 15.48 -17.36
CA SER A 472 -9.49 15.58 -16.38
C SER A 472 -8.19 15.02 -16.98
N LEU A 473 -7.11 15.80 -16.91
CA LEU A 473 -5.84 15.45 -17.54
C LEU A 473 -5.16 14.31 -16.78
N ASP A 474 -5.04 13.15 -17.42
CA ASP A 474 -4.39 11.96 -16.87
C ASP A 474 -2.90 11.90 -17.22
N LEU A 475 -2.57 12.09 -18.50
CA LEU A 475 -1.23 11.84 -19.00
C LEU A 475 -0.80 12.90 -20.01
N MET A 476 0.46 13.33 -19.88
CA MET A 476 1.16 14.12 -20.88
C MET A 476 2.44 13.41 -21.28
N ARG A 477 2.61 13.09 -22.57
CA ARG A 477 3.87 12.54 -23.08
C ARG A 477 4.28 13.23 -24.36
N ARG A 478 5.58 13.42 -24.52
CA ARG A 478 6.16 14.13 -25.64
C ARG A 478 7.55 13.61 -25.95
N ASP A 479 7.88 13.55 -27.21
CA ASP A 479 9.23 13.34 -27.70
C ASP A 479 10.18 14.42 -27.18
N LYS A 480 11.31 14.02 -26.61
CA LYS A 480 12.31 14.94 -26.07
C LYS A 480 12.92 15.86 -27.13
N THR A 481 12.92 15.42 -28.39
CA THR A 481 13.44 16.20 -29.53
C THR A 481 12.41 17.18 -30.09
N ALA A 482 11.14 17.08 -29.70
CA ALA A 482 10.10 17.96 -30.21
C ALA A 482 10.30 19.40 -29.71
N GLN A 483 9.67 20.33 -30.41
CA GLN A 483 9.75 21.75 -30.07
C GLN A 483 9.16 22.07 -28.69
N ALA A 484 9.72 23.10 -28.03
CA ALA A 484 9.15 23.66 -26.82
C ALA A 484 7.75 24.24 -27.06
N GLY A 485 6.86 24.08 -26.07
CA GLY A 485 5.48 24.59 -26.14
C GLY A 485 4.45 23.66 -26.79
N LEU A 486 4.84 22.45 -27.21
CA LEU A 486 3.91 21.50 -27.81
C LEU A 486 2.80 21.07 -26.85
N ASN A 487 3.08 21.00 -25.54
CA ASN A 487 2.04 20.74 -24.53
C ASN A 487 1.04 21.89 -24.44
N ASP A 488 1.51 23.14 -24.50
CA ASP A 488 0.66 24.32 -24.54
C ASP A 488 -0.28 24.27 -25.75
N PHE A 489 0.29 23.96 -26.92
CA PHE A 489 -0.44 23.76 -28.16
C PHE A 489 -1.53 22.70 -28.00
N LEU A 490 -1.19 21.51 -27.50
CA LEU A 490 -2.19 20.45 -27.35
C LEU A 490 -3.29 20.78 -26.34
N ILE A 491 -2.98 21.45 -25.22
CA ILE A 491 -4.02 21.89 -24.26
C ILE A 491 -4.97 22.87 -24.94
N VAL A 492 -4.44 23.84 -25.69
CA VAL A 492 -5.27 24.82 -26.40
C VAL A 492 -6.13 24.17 -27.47
N GLU A 493 -5.59 23.25 -28.26
CA GLU A 493 -6.37 22.51 -29.26
C GLU A 493 -7.43 21.60 -28.62
N ALA A 494 -7.14 21.01 -27.45
CA ALA A 494 -8.12 20.28 -26.67
C ALA A 494 -9.29 21.17 -26.21
N ILE A 495 -9.00 22.37 -25.69
CA ILE A 495 -10.02 23.33 -25.25
C ILE A 495 -10.84 23.85 -26.45
N LYS A 496 -10.21 24.09 -27.61
CA LYS A 496 -10.92 24.50 -28.84
C LYS A 496 -11.87 23.41 -29.35
N ALA A 497 -11.48 22.14 -29.25
CA ALA A 497 -12.30 21.01 -29.67
C ALA A 497 -13.38 20.62 -28.65
N ALA A 498 -13.26 21.08 -27.39
CA ALA A 498 -14.14 20.73 -26.29
C ALA A 498 -15.65 20.96 -26.56
N PRO A 499 -16.08 22.09 -27.18
CA PRO A 499 -17.50 22.30 -27.49
C PRO A 499 -18.09 21.24 -28.42
N ALA A 500 -17.33 20.80 -29.44
CA ALA A 500 -17.75 19.75 -30.37
C ALA A 500 -17.90 18.38 -29.68
N LEU A 501 -17.20 18.17 -28.56
CA LEU A 501 -17.29 16.98 -27.73
C LEU A 501 -18.33 17.09 -26.61
N GLY A 502 -19.02 18.23 -26.48
CA GLY A 502 -19.97 18.51 -25.39
C GLY A 502 -19.31 18.85 -24.04
N ILE A 503 -18.02 19.21 -24.05
CA ILE A 503 -17.22 19.46 -22.84
C ILE A 503 -17.22 20.96 -22.51
N LYS A 504 -17.49 21.27 -21.24
CA LYS A 504 -17.58 22.63 -20.69
C LYS A 504 -16.45 22.99 -19.74
N ARG A 505 -15.80 21.99 -19.13
CA ARG A 505 -14.75 22.17 -18.12
C ARG A 505 -13.61 21.18 -18.32
N VAL A 506 -12.38 21.65 -18.18
CA VAL A 506 -11.18 20.83 -18.35
C VAL A 506 -10.25 21.05 -17.15
N SER A 507 -10.01 19.99 -16.38
CA SER A 507 -8.95 19.98 -15.37
C SER A 507 -7.60 19.71 -16.02
N LEU A 508 -6.64 20.59 -15.73
CA LEU A 508 -5.22 20.47 -16.11
C LEU A 508 -4.39 19.80 -15.01
N ASN A 509 -5.05 19.02 -14.15
CA ASN A 509 -4.45 18.31 -13.02
C ASN A 509 -3.86 19.28 -11.97
N PHE A 510 -3.21 18.69 -10.97
CA PHE A 510 -2.97 19.27 -9.67
C PHE A 510 -1.62 19.96 -9.53
N ALA A 511 -1.62 21.14 -8.91
CA ALA A 511 -0.43 21.84 -8.44
C ALA A 511 -0.30 21.67 -6.91
N MET A 512 0.54 20.71 -6.49
CA MET A 512 0.90 20.50 -5.09
C MET A 512 1.41 21.79 -4.42
N PHE A 513 0.99 22.07 -3.19
CA PHE A 513 1.55 23.06 -2.27
C PHE A 513 1.46 24.54 -2.67
N ARG A 514 0.46 24.96 -3.46
CA ARG A 514 0.23 26.38 -3.81
C ARG A 514 0.08 27.28 -2.58
N ALA A 515 -0.82 26.98 -1.65
CA ALA A 515 -1.06 27.89 -0.53
C ALA A 515 0.09 27.99 0.49
N ALA A 516 1.06 27.07 0.45
CA ALA A 516 2.30 27.20 1.21
C ALA A 516 3.30 28.17 0.55
N LEU A 517 3.25 28.31 -0.79
CA LEU A 517 4.04 29.26 -1.56
C LEU A 517 3.45 30.68 -1.49
N GLU A 518 2.13 30.83 -1.62
CA GLU A 518 1.46 32.15 -1.53
C GLU A 518 1.45 32.74 -0.10
N ARG A 519 1.24 31.91 0.93
CA ARG A 519 1.35 32.37 2.34
C ARG A 519 2.79 32.70 2.74
N GLY A 520 3.78 32.07 2.09
CA GLY A 520 5.21 32.34 2.33
C GLY A 520 5.67 33.72 1.88
N GLU A 521 4.93 34.40 1.00
CA GLU A 521 5.25 35.74 0.50
C GLU A 521 4.66 36.87 1.35
N ARG A 522 3.70 36.62 2.25
CA ARG A 522 2.95 37.71 2.89
C ARG A 522 3.21 38.01 4.37
N ILE A 523 3.60 37.09 5.27
CA ILE A 523 3.67 37.46 6.72
C ILE A 523 4.75 36.66 7.48
N GLY A 524 5.54 37.33 8.33
CA GLY A 524 6.57 36.71 9.18
C GLY A 524 6.05 36.02 10.45
N ALA A 525 6.65 34.88 10.84
CA ALA A 525 6.82 34.34 12.23
C ALA A 525 7.24 32.84 12.27
N GLY A 526 7.97 32.41 13.32
CA GLY A 526 7.92 31.05 13.91
C GLY A 526 8.96 29.96 13.51
N PRO A 527 9.63 29.26 14.47
CA PRO A 527 10.53 28.12 14.21
C PRO A 527 9.86 26.89 13.57
N VAL A 528 8.59 26.63 13.89
CA VAL A 528 7.81 25.48 13.37
C VAL A 528 7.53 25.66 11.87
N LEU A 529 7.24 26.89 11.44
CA LEU A 529 7.01 27.19 10.03
C LEU A 529 8.31 27.18 9.23
N LYS A 530 9.47 27.45 9.86
CA LYS A 530 10.80 27.26 9.25
C LYS A 530 11.13 25.78 9.03
N ALA A 531 10.79 24.90 9.97
CA ALA A 531 10.95 23.45 9.79
C ALA A 531 10.03 22.92 8.67
N TRP A 532 8.78 23.42 8.61
CA TRP A 532 7.84 23.14 7.52
C TRP A 532 8.33 23.69 6.17
N ARG A 533 8.85 24.91 6.12
CA ARG A 533 9.49 25.50 4.94
C ARG A 533 10.71 24.69 4.52
N GLY A 534 11.53 24.22 5.46
CA GLY A 534 12.67 23.34 5.20
C GLY A 534 12.25 22.01 4.58
N LEU A 535 11.18 21.41 5.11
CA LEU A 535 10.57 20.20 4.54
C LEU A 535 9.99 20.46 3.14
N LEU A 536 9.30 21.57 2.93
CA LEU A 536 8.72 21.95 1.64
C LEU A 536 9.79 22.27 0.58
N VAL A 537 10.90 22.93 0.95
CA VAL A 537 12.04 23.19 0.07
C VAL A 537 12.84 21.92 -0.23
N PHE A 538 12.95 21.02 0.75
CA PHE A 538 13.56 19.71 0.56
C PHE A 538 12.72 18.85 -0.41
N LEU A 539 11.40 18.89 -0.29
CA LEU A 539 10.47 18.25 -1.21
C LEU A 539 10.46 18.94 -2.59
N SER A 540 10.55 20.28 -2.67
CA SER A 540 10.59 21.00 -3.96
C SER A 540 11.84 20.70 -4.80
N ARG A 541 12.92 20.19 -4.18
CA ARG A 541 14.08 19.68 -4.91
C ARG A 541 13.80 18.36 -5.65
N TRP A 542 12.74 17.64 -5.25
CA TRP A 542 12.25 16.42 -5.92
C TRP A 542 11.00 16.63 -6.76
N PHE A 543 10.28 17.73 -6.54
CA PHE A 543 9.07 18.06 -7.26
C PHE A 543 9.23 19.40 -7.98
N GLN A 544 9.13 19.38 -9.31
CA GLN A 544 9.02 20.55 -10.19
C GLN A 544 7.70 21.35 -9.98
N ILE A 545 7.32 21.61 -8.72
CA ILE A 545 6.04 22.18 -8.26
C ILE A 545 5.84 23.57 -8.84
N GLU A 546 6.85 24.42 -8.70
CA GLU A 546 6.77 25.82 -9.14
C GLU A 546 6.62 25.93 -10.67
N SER A 547 7.31 25.06 -11.41
CA SER A 547 7.17 24.99 -12.86
C SER A 547 5.80 24.47 -13.30
N LEU A 548 5.21 23.50 -12.58
CA LEU A 548 3.88 23.00 -12.91
C LEU A 548 2.79 24.03 -12.58
N TYR A 549 2.91 24.71 -11.44
CA TYR A 549 2.04 25.84 -11.09
C TYR A 549 2.10 26.95 -12.14
N LYS A 550 3.31 27.45 -12.45
CA LYS A 550 3.50 28.49 -13.50
C LYS A 550 3.02 28.02 -14.87
N PHE A 551 3.14 26.72 -15.16
CA PHE A 551 2.62 26.13 -16.39
C PHE A 551 1.09 26.14 -16.44
N ASN A 552 0.39 25.81 -15.36
CA ASN A 552 -1.09 25.80 -15.35
C ASN A 552 -1.67 27.23 -15.24
N ALA A 553 -1.03 28.11 -14.46
CA ALA A 553 -1.49 29.48 -14.24
C ALA A 553 -1.60 30.31 -15.54
N LYS A 554 -0.81 29.99 -16.58
CA LYS A 554 -0.85 30.69 -17.86
C LYS A 554 -2.17 30.52 -18.63
N PHE A 555 -2.98 29.54 -18.27
CA PHE A 555 -4.29 29.28 -18.89
C PHE A 555 -5.44 29.98 -18.16
N SER A 556 -5.14 30.80 -17.14
CA SER A 556 -6.12 31.49 -16.30
C SER A 556 -7.19 30.55 -15.71
N PRO A 557 -6.80 29.47 -15.02
CA PRO A 557 -7.75 28.51 -14.45
C PRO A 557 -8.45 29.06 -13.20
N VAL A 558 -9.61 28.49 -12.90
CA VAL A 558 -10.20 28.47 -11.55
C VAL A 558 -9.44 27.45 -10.72
N TRP A 559 -9.06 27.82 -9.49
CA TRP A 559 -8.31 26.96 -8.59
C TRP A 559 -9.26 26.32 -7.57
N GLU A 560 -9.23 25.00 -7.48
CA GLU A 560 -10.04 24.24 -6.51
C GLU A 560 -9.12 23.51 -5.51
N PRO A 561 -9.29 23.71 -4.19
CA PRO A 561 -8.38 23.16 -3.20
C PRO A 561 -8.57 21.65 -3.05
N ARG A 562 -7.45 20.93 -2.91
CA ARG A 562 -7.44 19.50 -2.58
C ARG A 562 -6.73 19.25 -1.26
N PHE A 563 -7.21 18.25 -0.54
CA PHE A 563 -6.79 18.00 0.83
C PHE A 563 -6.12 16.63 0.99
N PHE A 564 -5.27 16.58 2.00
CA PHE A 564 -4.64 15.38 2.51
C PHE A 564 -5.14 15.12 3.93
N VAL A 565 -5.83 13.99 4.13
CA VAL A 565 -6.50 13.71 5.41
C VAL A 565 -5.82 12.54 6.13
N PHE A 566 -5.51 12.71 7.42
CA PHE A 566 -4.74 11.74 8.21
C PHE A 566 -4.97 11.91 9.73
N PRO A 567 -4.64 10.91 10.57
CA PRO A 567 -4.94 10.95 12.01
C PRO A 567 -4.14 11.96 12.86
N GLY A 568 -3.08 12.60 12.32
CA GLY A 568 -2.24 13.57 13.05
C GLY A 568 -0.72 13.29 13.06
N GLY A 569 0.02 14.11 13.82
CA GLY A 569 1.47 14.35 13.62
C GLY A 569 2.42 13.17 13.85
N ARG A 570 2.16 12.27 14.80
CA ARG A 570 3.05 11.11 15.08
C ARG A 570 3.12 10.12 13.92
N ASP A 571 2.08 10.08 13.10
CA ASP A 571 1.95 9.16 11.97
C ASP A 571 2.28 9.80 10.63
N ALA A 572 2.33 11.14 10.58
CA ALA A 572 2.60 11.93 9.39
C ALA A 572 3.87 11.50 8.62
N PRO A 573 5.05 11.25 9.23
CA PRO A 573 6.24 10.87 8.46
C PRO A 573 6.08 9.54 7.72
N ARG A 574 5.43 8.55 8.36
CA ARG A 574 5.18 7.25 7.74
C ARG A 574 4.14 7.35 6.64
N ILE A 575 3.10 8.15 6.88
CA ILE A 575 2.02 8.41 5.93
C ILE A 575 2.57 9.14 4.70
N ALA A 576 3.39 10.17 4.89
CA ALA A 576 4.10 10.87 3.82
C ALA A 576 4.99 9.91 3.02
N PHE A 577 5.79 9.06 3.69
CA PHE A 577 6.59 8.05 3.00
C PHE A 577 5.74 7.09 2.15
N ALA A 578 4.62 6.62 2.70
CA ALA A 578 3.70 5.72 1.99
C ALA A 578 3.03 6.40 0.80
N ALA A 579 2.64 7.67 0.94
CA ALA A 579 2.13 8.52 -0.13
C ALA A 579 3.14 8.65 -1.29
N LEU A 580 4.41 8.93 -0.98
CA LEU A 580 5.48 9.03 -1.98
C LEU A 580 5.75 7.70 -2.71
N GLU A 581 5.70 6.56 -2.00
CA GLU A 581 5.82 5.23 -2.62
C GLU A 581 4.57 4.88 -3.46
N ALA A 582 3.38 5.30 -3.03
CA ALA A 582 2.12 5.07 -3.75
C ALA A 582 2.11 5.80 -5.10
N GLU A 583 2.40 7.10 -5.08
CA GLU A 583 2.52 7.96 -6.27
C GLU A 583 3.74 7.64 -7.15
N ALA A 584 4.54 6.65 -6.75
CA ALA A 584 5.76 6.19 -7.42
C ALA A 584 6.87 7.26 -7.56
N PHE A 585 6.92 8.23 -6.64
CA PHE A 585 8.06 9.14 -6.47
C PHE A 585 9.26 8.44 -5.82
N LEU A 586 9.00 7.45 -4.97
CA LEU A 586 10.00 6.56 -4.37
C LEU A 586 9.97 5.19 -5.06
N VAL A 587 10.76 5.03 -6.13
CA VAL A 587 10.96 3.75 -6.79
C VAL A 587 12.12 3.02 -6.11
N TRP A 588 11.81 2.07 -5.23
CA TRP A 588 12.83 1.19 -4.66
C TRP A 588 13.62 0.50 -5.77
N PRO A 589 14.96 0.45 -5.69
CA PRO A 589 15.76 -0.31 -6.65
C PRO A 589 15.28 -1.75 -6.62
N ARG A 590 14.62 -2.18 -7.70
CA ARG A 590 14.28 -3.59 -7.88
C ARG A 590 15.59 -4.30 -8.18
N LEU A 591 16.28 -4.77 -7.13
CA LEU A 591 17.39 -5.70 -7.25
C LEU A 591 16.96 -6.77 -8.24
N GLY A 592 17.62 -6.79 -9.39
CA GLY A 592 17.21 -7.52 -10.57
C GLY A 592 17.45 -9.02 -10.44
N ILE A 593 17.09 -9.63 -9.31
CA ILE A 593 17.24 -11.07 -9.05
C ILE A 593 16.57 -11.86 -10.17
N ARG A 594 15.42 -11.39 -10.70
CA ARG A 594 14.76 -12.00 -11.87
C ARG A 594 15.53 -11.81 -13.19
N ARG A 595 16.29 -10.73 -13.38
CA ARG A 595 17.14 -10.53 -14.57
C ARG A 595 18.40 -11.39 -14.49
N HIS A 596 19.02 -11.48 -13.31
CA HIS A 596 20.15 -12.39 -13.08
C HIS A 596 19.72 -13.86 -13.14
N ALA A 597 18.58 -14.24 -12.57
CA ALA A 597 18.05 -15.59 -12.66
C ALA A 597 17.66 -15.97 -14.11
N ARG A 598 17.11 -15.04 -14.91
CA ARG A 598 16.84 -15.28 -16.34
C ARG A 598 18.11 -15.34 -17.19
N ARG A 599 19.13 -14.54 -16.88
CA ARG A 599 20.45 -14.62 -17.52
C ARG A 599 21.17 -15.92 -17.15
N ALA A 600 21.14 -16.31 -15.87
CA ALA A 600 21.67 -17.58 -15.39
C ALA A 600 20.92 -18.78 -15.99
N ALA A 601 19.58 -18.76 -16.06
CA ALA A 601 18.80 -19.84 -16.68
C ALA A 601 19.02 -19.94 -18.21
N ARG A 602 19.35 -18.82 -18.88
CA ARG A 602 19.77 -18.82 -20.29
C ARG A 602 21.19 -19.32 -20.46
N ALA A 603 22.11 -18.93 -19.58
CA ALA A 603 23.49 -19.40 -19.55
C ALA A 603 23.59 -20.90 -19.21
N LEU A 604 22.70 -21.40 -18.35
CA LEU A 604 22.59 -22.80 -17.94
C LEU A 604 21.76 -23.66 -18.92
N GLY A 605 21.32 -23.11 -20.07
CA GLY A 605 20.68 -23.91 -21.13
C GLY A 605 19.32 -24.54 -20.79
N ILE A 606 18.68 -24.18 -19.68
CA ILE A 606 17.44 -24.82 -19.17
C ILE A 606 16.26 -24.65 -20.14
N GLY A 607 16.31 -23.63 -21.01
CA GLY A 607 15.33 -23.45 -22.09
C GLY A 607 15.36 -24.54 -23.17
N LYS A 608 16.49 -25.23 -23.36
CA LYS A 608 16.62 -26.32 -24.35
C LYS A 608 16.07 -27.66 -23.85
N LEU A 609 16.02 -27.90 -22.53
CA LEU A 609 15.43 -29.12 -21.97
C LEU A 609 13.90 -29.18 -22.14
N ARG A 610 13.22 -28.02 -22.03
CA ARG A 610 11.76 -27.96 -22.13
C ARG A 610 11.23 -28.22 -23.55
N ARG A 611 12.02 -27.95 -24.59
CA ARG A 611 11.69 -28.31 -25.99
C ARG A 611 11.90 -29.80 -26.28
N ARG A 612 12.91 -30.44 -25.68
CA ARG A 612 13.15 -31.89 -25.87
C ARG A 612 12.14 -32.79 -25.15
N VAL A 613 11.53 -32.34 -24.06
CA VAL A 613 10.49 -33.10 -23.35
C VAL A 613 9.12 -33.01 -24.06
N HIS A 614 8.86 -31.96 -24.86
CA HIS A 614 7.64 -31.85 -25.65
C HIS A 614 7.70 -32.62 -26.98
N GLN A 615 8.88 -32.77 -27.58
CA GLN A 615 9.06 -33.56 -28.82
C GLN A 615 9.10 -35.07 -28.62
N ARG A 616 9.01 -35.59 -27.38
CA ARG A 616 8.97 -37.03 -27.07
C ARG A 616 7.60 -37.52 -26.57
N ARG A 617 6.56 -36.70 -26.69
CA ARG A 617 5.18 -37.04 -26.32
C ARG A 617 4.19 -36.60 -27.41
N GLU A 618 4.41 -37.05 -28.62
CA GLU A 618 3.33 -37.30 -29.58
C GLU A 618 3.66 -38.67 -30.20
N PRO A 619 2.70 -39.61 -30.26
CA PRO A 619 2.89 -40.90 -30.93
C PRO A 619 3.11 -40.73 -32.43
#